data_AF-M5TUG2-F1
#
_entry.id   AF-M5TUG2-F1
#
_cell.length_a   1.000
_cell.length_b   1.000
_cell.length_c   1.000
_cell.angle_alpha   90.00
_cell.angle_beta   90.00
_cell.angle_gamma   90.00
#
_symmetry.space_group_name_H-M   'P 1'
#
loop_
_entity.id
_entity.type
_entity.pdbx_description
1 polymer ?
#
loop_
_entity_poly.entity_id
_entity_poly.type
_entity_poly.pdbx_seq_one_letter_code
_entity_poly.pdbx_strand_id
1 'polypeptide(L)'
;MIMNFHTTKHGNEHRVQFENGIPRVWVNGMESLYPNGLPVPRLLASGDSNTKTRKNVGYLSCGLSLSPHKSIGIGNVCTDASAGCVAGCLDGQGLASVYARIGYARKARSILWFLERQWFLDTVARDIGRWERKAERAGLELCARLNVFSDIAWERQGIPQAFPGVHFYDYTKHPKRAGELLANYWVTFSRSETNHEACLDALKRGANVAIVFHDEKGKFVGNRSGRQRLPASWRGYPVVDGDTTDLRFDDPRGKTRGRVVGLRLKAHSNKARRSIIESGFSIKVTR
;
A
#
# COMPACT_ATOMS: atom_id res chain seq x y z
N MET A 1 -0.27 -39.35 26.85
CA MET A 1 -0.52 -38.49 25.69
C MET A 1 0.68 -37.59 25.50
N ILE A 2 1.57 -37.94 24.57
CA ILE A 2 2.81 -37.20 24.32
C ILE A 2 2.49 -36.13 23.28
N MET A 3 2.48 -34.86 23.68
CA MET A 3 2.38 -33.75 22.75
C MET A 3 3.71 -33.61 22.01
N ASN A 4 3.73 -34.09 20.76
CA ASN A 4 4.85 -33.90 19.85
C ASN A 4 4.87 -32.45 19.36
N PHE A 5 5.67 -31.60 20.00
CA PHE A 5 6.06 -30.32 19.44
C PHE A 5 7.11 -30.56 18.35
N HIS A 6 6.68 -30.56 17.09
CA HIS A 6 7.60 -30.44 15.97
C HIS A 6 8.25 -29.05 16.04
N THR A 7 9.49 -28.99 16.53
CA THR A 7 10.31 -27.80 16.52
C THR A 7 11.52 -28.06 15.64
N THR A 8 11.41 -27.64 14.38
CA THR A 8 12.58 -27.53 13.49
C THR A 8 13.42 -26.36 13.97
N LYS A 9 14.59 -26.64 14.57
CA LYS A 9 15.60 -25.64 14.92
C LYS A 9 16.54 -25.42 13.75
N HIS A 10 16.35 -24.34 13.01
CA HIS A 10 17.37 -23.71 12.18
C HIS A 10 17.51 -22.23 12.64
N GLY A 11 18.73 -21.70 12.65
CA GLY A 11 19.10 -20.50 13.41
C GLY A 11 18.35 -19.22 12.99
N ASN A 12 18.04 -18.35 13.96
CA ASN A 12 17.56 -16.96 13.78
C ASN A 12 16.61 -16.73 12.58
N GLU A 13 15.51 -17.47 12.53
CA GLU A 13 14.43 -17.26 11.55
C GLU A 13 13.16 -16.72 12.24
N HIS A 14 12.33 -16.02 11.47
CA HIS A 14 11.01 -15.60 11.93
C HIS A 14 10.20 -16.83 12.36
N ARG A 15 9.42 -16.71 13.43
CA ARG A 15 8.60 -17.82 13.95
C ARG A 15 7.15 -17.38 14.13
N VAL A 16 6.22 -18.28 13.84
CA VAL A 16 4.80 -18.12 14.17
C VAL A 16 4.36 -19.28 15.06
N GLN A 17 3.58 -18.98 16.10
CA GLN A 17 2.85 -19.98 16.87
C GLN A 17 1.44 -19.47 17.12
N PHE A 18 0.48 -20.38 17.23
CA PHE A 18 -0.91 -20.03 17.52
C PHE A 18 -1.23 -20.26 18.99
N GLU A 19 -1.90 -19.29 19.60
CA GLU A 19 -2.49 -19.43 20.94
C GLU A 19 -3.97 -19.04 20.81
N ASN A 20 -4.88 -19.97 21.12
CA ASN A 20 -6.33 -19.76 21.01
C ASN A 20 -6.78 -19.21 19.64
N GLY A 21 -6.17 -19.69 18.56
CA GLY A 21 -6.46 -19.27 17.18
C GLY A 21 -5.88 -17.90 16.78
N ILE A 22 -5.15 -17.23 17.68
CA ILE A 22 -4.46 -15.96 17.42
C ILE A 22 -2.96 -16.25 17.18
N PRO A 23 -2.38 -15.80 16.06
CA PRO A 23 -0.96 -15.95 15.84
C PRO A 23 -0.15 -15.00 16.71
N ARG A 24 0.92 -15.54 17.28
CA ARG A 24 2.03 -14.83 17.90
C ARG A 24 3.22 -14.93 16.96
N VAL A 25 3.74 -13.76 16.57
CA VAL A 25 4.83 -13.66 15.59
C VAL A 25 6.09 -13.17 16.26
N TRP A 26 7.16 -13.95 16.17
CA TRP A 26 8.52 -13.54 16.52
C TRP A 26 9.21 -13.08 15.24
N VAL A 27 9.52 -11.79 15.21
CA VAL A 27 10.28 -11.17 14.13
C VAL A 27 11.76 -11.21 14.53
N ASN A 28 12.62 -11.73 13.67
CA ASN A 28 14.06 -11.78 13.90
C ASN A 28 14.60 -10.38 14.26
N GLY A 29 15.33 -10.27 15.36
CA GLY A 29 15.92 -9.04 15.89
C GLY A 29 14.96 -8.20 16.73
N MET A 30 13.79 -8.73 17.09
CA MET A 30 12.78 -8.08 17.95
C MET A 30 12.39 -8.93 19.17
N GLU A 31 13.17 -9.96 19.48
CA GLU A 31 12.90 -10.93 20.55
C GLU A 31 12.85 -10.24 21.92
N SER A 32 13.70 -9.25 22.18
CA SER A 32 13.70 -8.49 23.43
C SER A 32 12.46 -7.60 23.59
N LEU A 33 11.87 -7.14 22.48
CA LEU A 33 10.67 -6.29 22.48
C LEU A 33 9.39 -7.12 22.61
N TYR A 34 9.40 -8.34 22.06
CA TYR A 34 8.27 -9.25 22.05
C TYR A 34 8.70 -10.67 22.42
N PRO A 35 9.12 -10.92 23.68
CA PRO A 35 9.62 -12.23 24.10
C PRO A 35 8.58 -13.34 23.93
N ASN A 36 7.30 -12.99 24.10
CA ASN A 36 6.16 -13.89 23.93
C ASN A 36 5.51 -13.79 22.53
N GLY A 37 6.22 -13.22 21.56
CA GLY A 37 5.71 -12.97 20.21
C GLY A 37 4.69 -11.83 20.16
N LEU A 38 4.65 -11.11 19.05
CA LEU A 38 3.67 -10.06 18.82
C LEU A 38 2.33 -10.70 18.43
N PRO A 39 1.24 -10.55 19.22
CA PRO A 39 -0.07 -11.06 18.84
C PRO A 39 -0.65 -10.27 17.66
N VAL A 40 -1.19 -10.98 16.66
CA VAL A 40 -1.83 -10.38 15.48
C VAL A 40 -3.27 -10.92 15.34
N PRO A 41 -4.24 -10.37 16.09
CA PRO A 41 -5.62 -10.87 16.07
C PRO A 41 -6.40 -10.44 14.82
N ARG A 42 -5.94 -9.40 14.11
CA ARG A 42 -6.57 -8.79 12.94
C ARG A 42 -5.53 -8.26 11.98
N LEU A 43 -5.88 -8.18 10.70
CA LEU A 43 -5.01 -7.72 9.62
C LEU A 43 -5.41 -6.33 9.11
N LEU A 44 -6.71 -6.04 8.99
CA LEU A 44 -7.22 -4.77 8.46
C LEU A 44 -7.43 -3.74 9.56
N ALA A 45 -6.94 -2.53 9.32
CA ALA A 45 -7.12 -1.38 10.19
C ALA A 45 -8.08 -0.34 9.57
N SER A 46 -8.61 0.56 10.40
CA SER A 46 -9.44 1.68 9.92
C SER A 46 -8.63 2.55 8.97
N GLY A 47 -9.23 2.99 7.87
CA GLY A 47 -8.58 3.92 6.96
C GLY A 47 -8.28 5.27 7.62
N ASP A 48 -9.04 5.66 8.66
CA ASP A 48 -8.78 6.88 9.45
C ASP A 48 -7.48 6.81 10.27
N SER A 49 -7.00 5.60 10.57
CA SER A 49 -5.76 5.39 11.31
C SER A 49 -4.51 5.58 10.45
N ASN A 50 -4.67 5.64 9.12
CA ASN A 50 -3.60 5.81 8.16
C ASN A 50 -3.76 7.13 7.39
N THR A 51 -2.71 7.95 7.37
CA THR A 51 -2.71 9.26 6.69
C THR A 51 -2.95 9.16 5.18
N LYS A 52 -2.76 7.98 4.58
CA LYS A 52 -3.07 7.72 3.17
C LYS A 52 -4.57 7.62 2.88
N THR A 53 -5.33 7.01 3.77
CA THR A 53 -6.76 6.67 3.55
C THR A 53 -7.73 7.54 4.37
N ARG A 54 -7.25 8.29 5.36
CA ARG A 54 -8.06 9.22 6.20
C ARG A 54 -8.86 10.27 5.41
N LYS A 55 -8.54 10.50 4.14
CA LYS A 55 -9.12 11.56 3.31
C LYS A 55 -10.37 11.12 2.53
N ASN A 56 -10.78 9.87 2.69
CA ASN A 56 -11.90 9.29 1.94
C ASN A 56 -13.23 9.68 2.60
N VAL A 57 -13.87 10.73 2.09
CA VAL A 57 -15.17 11.22 2.57
C VAL A 57 -16.30 10.46 1.87
N GLY A 58 -17.39 10.15 2.58
CA GLY A 58 -18.57 9.47 2.03
C GLY A 58 -18.51 7.93 2.06
N TYR A 59 -17.38 7.35 2.47
CA TYR A 59 -17.18 5.91 2.55
C TYR A 59 -16.62 5.51 3.90
N LEU A 60 -16.94 4.31 4.38
CA LEU A 60 -16.13 3.66 5.41
C LEU A 60 -14.89 3.08 4.72
N SER A 61 -13.71 3.29 5.28
CA SER A 61 -12.47 2.81 4.69
C SER A 61 -11.73 1.84 5.60
N CYS A 62 -11.14 0.80 5.02
CA CYS A 62 -10.20 -0.09 5.70
C CYS A 62 -8.98 -0.36 4.81
N GLY A 63 -7.89 -0.83 5.41
CA GLY A 63 -6.70 -1.16 4.64
C GLY A 63 -5.72 -2.09 5.31
N LEU A 64 -4.86 -2.66 4.49
CA LEU A 64 -3.82 -3.60 4.89
C LEU A 64 -2.44 -3.00 4.63
N SER A 65 -1.68 -2.80 5.71
CA SER A 65 -0.30 -2.36 5.63
C SER A 65 0.64 -3.53 5.90
N LEU A 66 1.37 -3.94 4.87
CA LEU A 66 2.49 -4.89 4.95
C LEU A 66 3.83 -4.14 4.98
N SER A 67 4.89 -4.78 5.45
CA SER A 67 6.26 -4.28 5.28
C SER A 67 6.67 -4.46 3.81
N PRO A 68 7.15 -3.41 3.13
CA PRO A 68 7.33 -3.40 1.68
C PRO A 68 8.53 -4.23 1.21
N HIS A 69 8.55 -4.54 -0.08
CA HIS A 69 9.67 -5.15 -0.79
C HIS A 69 10.17 -6.44 -0.07
N LYS A 70 11.48 -6.64 -0.03
CA LYS A 70 12.17 -7.70 0.71
C LYS A 70 12.51 -7.30 2.16
N SER A 71 11.84 -6.29 2.73
CA SER A 71 12.28 -5.67 4.01
C SER A 71 12.21 -6.59 5.23
N ILE A 72 11.48 -7.70 5.16
CA ILE A 72 11.43 -8.70 6.22
C ILE A 72 12.40 -9.87 6.00
N GLY A 73 13.17 -9.89 4.92
CA GLY A 73 14.15 -10.96 4.65
C GLY A 73 13.57 -12.28 4.14
N ILE A 74 12.24 -12.46 4.15
CA ILE A 74 11.56 -13.60 3.52
C ILE A 74 10.58 -13.12 2.44
N GLY A 75 10.86 -13.50 1.19
CA GLY A 75 10.03 -13.15 0.03
C GLY A 75 10.03 -11.67 -0.36
N ASN A 76 9.12 -11.32 -1.26
CA ASN A 76 8.93 -9.96 -1.75
C ASN A 76 7.44 -9.68 -2.00
N VAL A 77 6.88 -8.64 -1.37
CA VAL A 77 5.47 -8.25 -1.54
C VAL A 77 5.25 -7.17 -2.60
N CYS A 78 6.30 -6.60 -3.19
CA CYS A 78 6.21 -5.70 -4.34
C CYS A 78 7.34 -5.97 -5.34
N THR A 79 7.11 -6.95 -6.22
CA THR A 79 8.14 -7.55 -7.08
C THR A 79 8.66 -6.62 -8.18
N ASP A 80 7.86 -5.64 -8.63
CA ASP A 80 8.27 -4.64 -9.62
C ASP A 80 8.73 -3.31 -9.00
N ALA A 81 9.08 -3.30 -7.70
CA ALA A 81 9.62 -2.10 -7.07
C ALA A 81 11.00 -1.73 -7.66
N SER A 82 11.11 -0.53 -8.22
CA SER A 82 12.37 0.03 -8.70
C SER A 82 13.26 0.50 -7.55
N ALA A 83 14.56 0.74 -7.81
CA ALA A 83 15.48 1.25 -6.81
C ALA A 83 15.02 2.60 -6.23
N GLY A 84 14.54 3.51 -7.08
CA GLY A 84 13.97 4.79 -6.67
C GLY A 84 12.69 4.63 -5.84
N CYS A 85 11.86 3.63 -6.14
CA CYS A 85 10.67 3.30 -5.35
C CYS A 85 11.03 2.78 -3.96
N VAL A 86 12.02 1.90 -3.85
CA VAL A 86 12.48 1.36 -2.56
C VAL A 86 13.08 2.47 -1.71
N ALA A 87 13.97 3.29 -2.30
CA ALA A 87 14.59 4.42 -1.62
C ALA A 87 13.58 5.50 -1.19
N GLY A 88 12.56 5.76 -2.02
CA GLY A 88 11.51 6.74 -1.77
C GLY A 88 10.30 6.22 -1.00
N CYS A 89 10.35 4.99 -0.47
CA CYS A 89 9.19 4.35 0.13
C CYS A 89 8.64 5.17 1.32
N LEU A 90 7.31 5.20 1.44
CA LEU A 90 6.61 5.94 2.49
C LEU A 90 6.31 5.09 3.74
N ASP A 91 6.71 3.82 3.75
CA ASP A 91 6.49 2.91 4.87
C ASP A 91 7.07 3.49 6.18
N GLY A 92 8.32 3.95 6.15
CA GLY A 92 8.95 4.56 7.33
C GLY A 92 8.58 6.03 7.59
N GLN A 93 7.61 6.62 6.88
CA GLN A 93 7.27 8.04 7.00
C GLN A 93 5.97 8.29 7.80
N GLY A 94 5.73 9.55 8.18
CA GLY A 94 4.54 9.96 8.93
C GLY A 94 4.53 9.39 10.34
N LEU A 95 3.40 8.84 10.80
CA LEU A 95 3.32 8.28 12.16
C LEU A 95 4.29 7.11 12.38
N ALA A 96 4.67 6.38 11.32
CA ALA A 96 5.62 5.28 11.42
C ALA A 96 7.06 5.75 11.74
N SER A 97 7.40 7.03 11.46
CA SER A 97 8.70 7.59 11.85
C SER A 97 8.77 7.96 13.33
N VAL A 98 7.62 7.98 14.03
CA VAL A 98 7.51 8.31 15.46
C VAL A 98 7.22 7.06 16.27
N TYR A 99 6.34 6.20 15.78
CA TYR A 99 5.86 5.01 16.49
C TYR A 99 6.37 3.73 15.84
N ALA A 100 7.50 3.21 16.32
CA ALA A 100 8.14 1.99 15.81
C ALA A 100 7.21 0.76 15.79
N ARG A 101 6.25 0.69 16.72
CA ARG A 101 5.22 -0.36 16.80
C ARG A 101 4.41 -0.52 15.51
N ILE A 102 4.24 0.56 14.74
CA ILE A 102 3.56 0.51 13.43
C ILE A 102 4.36 -0.37 12.47
N GLY A 103 5.68 -0.16 12.37
CA GLY A 103 6.58 -0.97 11.56
C GLY A 103 6.60 -2.43 12.01
N TYR A 104 6.62 -2.67 13.32
CA TYR A 104 6.58 -4.02 13.91
C TYR A 104 5.32 -4.79 13.50
N ALA A 105 4.15 -4.15 13.58
CA ALA A 105 2.90 -4.75 13.13
C ALA A 105 2.89 -5.06 11.63
N ARG A 106 3.50 -4.20 10.79
CA ARG A 106 3.64 -4.45 9.34
C ARG A 106 4.54 -5.64 9.05
N LYS A 107 5.69 -5.75 9.74
CA LYS A 107 6.60 -6.90 9.62
C LYS A 107 5.90 -8.21 10.00
N ALA A 108 5.21 -8.24 11.14
CA ALA A 108 4.49 -9.43 11.59
C ALA A 108 3.39 -9.86 10.61
N ARG A 109 2.61 -8.92 10.05
CA ARG A 109 1.64 -9.24 8.99
C ARG A 109 2.30 -9.78 7.73
N SER A 110 3.42 -9.19 7.29
CA SER A 110 4.15 -9.70 6.13
C SER A 110 4.71 -11.12 6.37
N ILE A 111 5.17 -11.43 7.58
CA ILE A 111 5.62 -12.79 7.92
C ILE A 111 4.47 -13.77 7.82
N LEU A 112 3.29 -13.45 8.36
CA LEU A 112 2.09 -14.28 8.26
C LEU A 112 1.68 -14.51 6.79
N TRP A 113 1.87 -13.52 5.91
CA TRP A 113 1.63 -13.71 4.47
C TRP A 113 2.53 -14.80 3.86
N PHE A 114 3.77 -14.97 4.31
CA PHE A 114 4.68 -15.97 3.76
C PHE A 114 4.62 -17.31 4.48
N LEU A 115 4.51 -17.31 5.80
CA LEU A 115 4.56 -18.53 6.61
C LEU A 115 3.17 -19.15 6.83
N GLU A 116 2.11 -18.34 6.84
CA GLU A 116 0.75 -18.75 7.22
C GLU A 116 -0.30 -18.26 6.22
N ARG A 117 -0.06 -18.50 4.92
CA ARG A 117 -0.85 -17.93 3.81
C ARG A 117 -2.36 -18.20 3.94
N GLN A 118 -2.74 -19.43 4.26
CA GLN A 118 -4.16 -19.80 4.34
C GLN A 118 -4.86 -19.01 5.46
N TRP A 119 -4.30 -19.06 6.67
CA TRP A 119 -4.83 -18.29 7.80
C TRP A 119 -4.88 -16.78 7.50
N PHE A 120 -3.87 -16.26 6.79
CA PHE A 120 -3.82 -14.86 6.38
C PHE A 120 -5.00 -14.50 5.49
N LEU A 121 -5.26 -15.28 4.44
CA LEU A 121 -6.37 -15.05 3.51
C LEU A 121 -7.72 -15.17 4.21
N ASP A 122 -7.91 -16.21 5.03
CA ASP A 122 -9.14 -16.40 5.82
C ASP A 122 -9.40 -15.21 6.76
N THR A 123 -8.33 -14.67 7.34
CA THR A 123 -8.42 -13.52 8.26
C THR A 123 -8.67 -12.22 7.52
N VAL A 124 -8.11 -12.01 6.32
CA VAL A 124 -8.47 -10.88 5.45
C VAL A 124 -9.97 -10.93 5.13
N ALA A 125 -10.49 -12.08 4.69
CA ALA A 125 -11.91 -12.24 4.37
C ALA A 125 -12.81 -11.96 5.59
N ARG A 126 -12.47 -12.53 6.75
CA ARG A 126 -13.20 -12.30 8.01
C ARG A 126 -13.18 -10.82 8.41
N ASP A 127 -12.04 -10.16 8.25
CA ASP A 127 -11.90 -8.73 8.54
C ASP A 127 -12.74 -7.87 7.60
N ILE A 128 -12.76 -8.15 6.29
CA ILE A 128 -13.59 -7.44 5.31
C ILE A 128 -15.06 -7.58 5.68
N GLY A 129 -15.55 -8.80 5.91
CA GLY A 129 -16.96 -9.01 6.29
C GLY A 129 -17.35 -8.29 7.60
N ARG A 130 -16.42 -8.14 8.57
CA ARG A 130 -16.67 -7.31 9.75
C ARG A 130 -16.78 -5.82 9.39
N TRP A 131 -15.90 -5.33 8.51
CA TRP A 131 -15.90 -3.94 8.06
C TRP A 131 -17.15 -3.62 7.23
N GLU A 132 -17.63 -4.56 6.42
CA GLU A 132 -18.85 -4.45 5.63
C GLU A 132 -20.08 -4.27 6.53
N ARG A 133 -20.27 -5.16 7.52
CA ARG A 133 -21.31 -5.01 8.56
C ARG A 133 -21.19 -3.72 9.38
N LYS A 134 -19.99 -3.13 9.46
CA LYS A 134 -19.79 -1.84 10.11
C LYS A 134 -20.22 -0.69 9.19
N ALA A 135 -19.95 -0.78 7.90
CA ALA A 135 -20.36 0.18 6.88
C ALA A 135 -21.89 0.21 6.74
N GLU A 136 -22.53 -0.96 6.65
CA GLU A 136 -23.99 -1.12 6.60
C GLU A 136 -24.70 -0.44 7.78
N ARG A 137 -24.24 -0.72 9.01
CA ARG A 137 -24.80 -0.09 10.23
C ARG A 137 -24.60 1.42 10.28
N ALA A 138 -23.61 1.95 9.55
CA ALA A 138 -23.35 3.37 9.44
C ALA A 138 -24.07 4.00 8.23
N GLY A 139 -24.78 3.23 7.40
CA GLY A 139 -25.37 3.71 6.16
C GLY A 139 -24.33 4.16 5.12
N LEU A 140 -23.14 3.56 5.14
CA LEU A 140 -22.02 3.89 4.25
C LEU A 140 -21.63 2.68 3.40
N GLU A 141 -21.05 2.93 2.24
CA GLU A 141 -20.37 1.91 1.44
C GLU A 141 -18.95 1.67 1.96
N LEU A 142 -18.46 0.43 1.86
CA LEU A 142 -17.10 0.07 2.26
C LEU A 142 -16.13 0.21 1.08
N CYS A 143 -14.98 0.83 1.33
CA CYS A 143 -13.84 0.80 0.42
C CYS A 143 -12.59 0.20 1.10
N ALA A 144 -11.83 -0.60 0.36
CA ALA A 144 -10.69 -1.34 0.88
C ALA A 144 -9.42 -1.15 0.04
N ARG A 145 -8.35 -0.68 0.70
CA ARG A 145 -7.00 -0.60 0.12
C ARG A 145 -6.09 -1.66 0.73
N LEU A 146 -5.95 -2.78 0.03
CA LEU A 146 -5.19 -3.93 0.54
C LEU A 146 -3.68 -3.80 0.24
N ASN A 147 -3.30 -3.00 -0.75
CA ASN A 147 -1.94 -2.66 -1.11
C ASN A 147 -1.59 -1.24 -0.65
N VAL A 148 -1.46 -1.04 0.67
CA VAL A 148 -0.93 0.23 1.21
C VAL A 148 0.58 0.35 0.94
N PHE A 149 1.34 -0.69 1.23
CA PHE A 149 2.80 -0.76 1.02
C PHE A 149 3.25 -2.11 0.40
N SER A 150 2.32 -2.82 -0.21
CA SER A 150 2.57 -4.04 -1.00
C SER A 150 2.07 -3.82 -2.43
N ASP A 151 2.23 -4.83 -3.27
CA ASP A 151 1.70 -4.92 -4.62
C ASP A 151 1.27 -6.36 -4.92
N ILE A 152 0.41 -6.91 -4.05
CA ILE A 152 -0.12 -8.27 -4.16
C ILE A 152 -1.26 -8.28 -5.17
N ALA A 153 -1.27 -9.29 -6.02
CA ALA A 153 -2.36 -9.59 -6.95
C ALA A 153 -3.57 -10.20 -6.22
N TRP A 154 -4.33 -9.37 -5.49
CA TRP A 154 -5.50 -9.78 -4.71
C TRP A 154 -6.59 -10.42 -5.56
N GLU A 155 -6.71 -10.01 -6.82
CA GLU A 155 -7.59 -10.64 -7.81
C GLU A 155 -7.24 -12.11 -8.06
N ARG A 156 -5.98 -12.51 -7.86
CA ARG A 156 -5.56 -13.92 -7.96
C ARG A 156 -5.76 -14.69 -6.66
N GLN A 157 -6.08 -13.99 -5.57
CA GLN A 157 -6.36 -14.60 -4.26
C GLN A 157 -7.88 -14.75 -4.02
N GLY A 158 -8.72 -14.33 -4.98
CA GLY A 158 -10.18 -14.43 -4.87
C GLY A 158 -10.83 -13.43 -3.91
N ILE A 159 -10.06 -12.51 -3.32
CA ILE A 159 -10.58 -11.59 -2.30
C ILE A 159 -11.61 -10.61 -2.90
N PRO A 160 -11.29 -9.81 -3.94
CA PRO A 160 -12.29 -8.88 -4.48
C PRO A 160 -13.55 -9.58 -5.01
N GLN A 161 -13.42 -10.79 -5.58
CA GLN A 161 -14.54 -11.57 -6.10
C GLN A 161 -15.51 -12.03 -5.01
N ALA A 162 -15.01 -12.32 -3.81
CA ALA A 162 -15.84 -12.76 -2.69
C ALA A 162 -16.66 -11.62 -2.06
N PHE A 163 -16.38 -10.35 -2.38
CA PHE A 163 -17.02 -9.18 -1.78
C PHE A 163 -17.48 -8.18 -2.85
N PRO A 164 -18.47 -8.54 -3.70
CA PRO A 164 -18.92 -7.69 -4.81
C PRO A 164 -19.48 -6.33 -4.37
N GLY A 165 -19.95 -6.19 -3.12
CA GLY A 165 -20.44 -4.93 -2.55
C GLY A 165 -19.36 -4.00 -1.98
N VAL A 166 -18.08 -4.38 -2.05
CA VAL A 166 -16.97 -3.61 -1.51
C VAL A 166 -16.15 -3.00 -2.64
N HIS A 167 -15.86 -1.69 -2.53
CA HIS A 167 -14.99 -0.98 -3.48
C HIS A 167 -13.52 -1.21 -3.16
N PHE A 168 -12.87 -2.08 -3.92
CA PHE A 168 -11.43 -2.28 -3.82
C PHE A 168 -10.68 -1.28 -4.70
N TYR A 169 -9.60 -0.74 -4.16
CA TYR A 169 -8.68 0.06 -4.94
C TYR A 169 -7.25 -0.05 -4.45
N ASP A 170 -6.31 -0.12 -5.40
CA ASP A 170 -4.90 -0.30 -5.11
C ASP A 170 -4.01 0.44 -6.10
N TYR A 171 -2.70 0.39 -5.84
CA TYR A 171 -1.67 0.87 -6.75
C TYR A 171 -0.76 -0.29 -7.13
N THR A 172 -0.29 -0.32 -8.37
CA THR A 172 0.60 -1.37 -8.87
C THR A 172 1.73 -0.83 -9.74
N LYS A 173 2.87 -1.51 -9.75
CA LYS A 173 3.93 -1.34 -10.76
C LYS A 173 3.89 -2.41 -11.85
N HIS A 174 2.94 -3.33 -11.80
CA HIS A 174 2.70 -4.33 -12.81
C HIS A 174 1.80 -3.79 -13.94
N PRO A 175 2.31 -3.54 -15.17
CA PRO A 175 1.54 -2.88 -16.23
C PRO A 175 0.29 -3.66 -16.68
N LYS A 176 0.29 -4.98 -16.51
CA LYS A 176 -0.85 -5.86 -16.84
C LYS A 176 -2.01 -5.77 -15.85
N ARG A 177 -1.78 -5.18 -14.67
CA ARG A 177 -2.78 -5.02 -13.61
C ARG A 177 -3.38 -3.61 -13.58
N ALA A 178 -2.97 -2.72 -14.49
CA ALA A 178 -3.43 -1.34 -14.49
C ALA A 178 -4.85 -1.21 -15.08
N GLY A 179 -5.75 -0.56 -14.34
CA GLY A 179 -7.13 -0.28 -14.76
C GLY A 179 -8.18 -1.02 -13.93
N GLU A 180 -9.34 -1.23 -14.54
CA GLU A 180 -10.45 -2.01 -13.96
C GLU A 180 -10.15 -3.50 -14.13
N LEU A 181 -9.92 -4.21 -13.02
CA LEU A 181 -9.71 -5.66 -13.03
C LEU A 181 -11.02 -6.43 -12.84
N LEU A 182 -11.93 -5.84 -12.06
CA LEU A 182 -13.28 -6.30 -11.79
C LEU A 182 -14.17 -5.06 -11.62
N ALA A 183 -15.49 -5.21 -11.73
CA ALA A 183 -16.43 -4.10 -11.55
C ALA A 183 -16.28 -3.39 -10.19
N ASN A 184 -15.83 -4.12 -9.16
CA ASN A 184 -15.58 -3.61 -7.81
C ASN A 184 -14.08 -3.47 -7.47
N TYR A 185 -13.16 -3.57 -8.45
CA TYR A 185 -11.72 -3.47 -8.19
C TYR A 185 -10.96 -2.67 -9.24
N TRP A 186 -10.50 -1.49 -8.82
CA TRP A 186 -9.69 -0.58 -9.62
C TRP A 186 -8.22 -0.53 -9.17
N VAL A 187 -7.27 -0.64 -10.09
CA VAL A 187 -5.84 -0.61 -9.76
C VAL A 187 -5.13 0.47 -10.57
N THR A 188 -4.61 1.48 -9.87
CA THR A 188 -3.88 2.61 -10.47
C THR A 188 -2.42 2.23 -10.73
N PHE A 189 -1.93 2.44 -11.96
CA PHE A 189 -0.52 2.18 -12.27
C PHE A 189 0.38 3.22 -11.60
N SER A 190 1.53 2.83 -11.07
CA SER A 190 2.46 3.69 -10.34
C SER A 190 3.74 3.89 -11.14
N ARG A 191 3.98 5.13 -11.55
CA ARG A 191 5.21 5.49 -12.27
C ARG A 191 6.44 5.34 -11.38
N SER A 192 7.54 4.88 -11.97
CA SER A 192 8.90 4.90 -11.45
C SER A 192 9.85 5.45 -12.52
N GLU A 193 11.13 5.60 -12.15
CA GLU A 193 12.22 5.95 -13.05
C GLU A 193 12.44 4.94 -14.18
N THR A 194 11.94 3.71 -14.05
CA THR A 194 12.21 2.59 -14.97
C THR A 194 11.05 2.21 -15.89
N ASN A 195 9.85 2.78 -15.73
CA ASN A 195 8.64 2.31 -16.42
C ASN A 195 7.91 3.39 -17.24
N HIS A 196 8.65 4.36 -17.80
CA HIS A 196 8.06 5.51 -18.51
C HIS A 196 7.16 5.11 -19.68
N GLU A 197 7.62 4.25 -20.58
CA GLU A 197 6.82 3.83 -21.75
C GLU A 197 5.56 3.06 -21.34
N ALA A 198 5.69 2.15 -20.35
CA ALA A 198 4.54 1.44 -19.80
C ALA A 198 3.49 2.39 -19.18
N CYS A 199 3.92 3.54 -18.65
CA CYS A 199 2.99 4.58 -18.17
C CYS A 199 2.21 5.20 -19.33
N LEU A 200 2.90 5.56 -20.42
CA LEU A 200 2.24 6.12 -21.60
C LEU A 200 1.25 5.13 -22.21
N ASP A 201 1.61 3.85 -22.28
CA ASP A 201 0.73 2.81 -22.81
C ASP A 201 -0.45 2.49 -21.88
N ALA A 202 -0.27 2.57 -20.56
CA ALA A 202 -1.38 2.49 -19.61
C ALA A 202 -2.37 3.66 -19.81
N LEU A 203 -1.85 4.89 -19.93
CA LEU A 203 -2.67 6.09 -20.16
C LEU A 203 -3.42 6.04 -21.50
N LYS A 204 -2.77 5.61 -22.59
CA LYS A 204 -3.39 5.43 -23.91
C LYS A 204 -4.54 4.41 -23.88
N ARG A 205 -4.43 3.36 -23.05
CA ARG A 205 -5.46 2.33 -22.88
C ARG A 205 -6.58 2.71 -21.92
N GLY A 206 -6.57 3.92 -21.36
CA GLY A 206 -7.61 4.40 -20.46
C GLY A 206 -7.34 4.18 -18.96
N ALA A 207 -6.24 3.53 -18.58
CA ALA A 207 -5.88 3.34 -17.17
C ALA A 207 -5.25 4.61 -16.56
N ASN A 208 -5.46 4.82 -15.26
CA ASN A 208 -4.85 5.95 -14.55
C ASN A 208 -3.41 5.63 -14.13
N VAL A 209 -2.55 6.65 -14.17
CA VAL A 209 -1.15 6.55 -13.74
C VAL A 209 -0.85 7.56 -12.64
N ALA A 210 -0.45 7.07 -11.48
CA ALA A 210 0.05 7.89 -10.39
C ALA A 210 1.51 8.31 -10.64
N ILE A 211 1.77 9.61 -10.60
CA ILE A 211 3.09 10.21 -10.81
C ILE A 211 3.43 11.10 -9.62
N VAL A 212 4.61 10.89 -9.05
CA VAL A 212 5.16 11.76 -8.01
C VAL A 212 5.83 12.97 -8.66
N PHE A 213 5.35 14.16 -8.36
CA PHE A 213 5.89 15.42 -8.81
C PHE A 213 6.67 16.14 -7.71
N HIS A 214 7.68 16.92 -8.10
CA HIS A 214 8.41 17.80 -7.20
C HIS A 214 8.51 19.22 -7.75
N ASP A 215 8.29 20.20 -6.87
CA ASP A 215 8.56 21.60 -7.16
C ASP A 215 9.97 21.95 -6.66
N GLU A 216 10.77 22.57 -7.52
CA GLU A 216 12.12 23.04 -7.17
C GLU A 216 12.10 24.36 -6.39
N LYS A 217 10.98 25.10 -6.42
CA LYS A 217 10.84 26.38 -5.73
C LYS A 217 10.62 26.22 -4.23
N GLY A 218 11.60 25.65 -3.54
CA GLY A 218 11.62 25.56 -2.08
C GLY A 218 12.07 24.21 -1.53
N LYS A 219 12.33 24.19 -0.23
CA LYS A 219 12.71 22.98 0.52
C LYS A 219 11.45 22.29 1.08
N PHE A 220 10.77 21.52 0.23
CA PHE A 220 9.50 20.87 0.57
C PHE A 220 9.68 19.49 1.21
N VAL A 221 9.84 19.47 2.54
CA VAL A 221 9.98 18.26 3.37
C VAL A 221 8.99 18.28 4.53
N GLY A 222 8.69 17.11 5.09
CA GLY A 222 7.72 16.94 6.17
C GLY A 222 6.35 17.54 5.81
N ASN A 223 5.77 18.30 6.73
CA ASN A 223 4.46 18.93 6.53
C ASN A 223 4.44 19.92 5.36
N ARG A 224 5.60 20.47 4.96
CA ARG A 224 5.69 21.39 3.80
C ARG A 224 5.56 20.68 2.47
N SER A 225 5.71 19.36 2.40
CA SER A 225 5.57 18.61 1.15
C SER A 225 4.18 18.75 0.51
N GLY A 226 3.14 19.13 1.28
CA GLY A 226 1.80 19.43 0.76
C GLY A 226 1.69 20.76 -0.01
N ARG A 227 2.66 21.67 0.11
CA ARG A 227 2.63 23.00 -0.54
C ARG A 227 3.22 23.02 -1.95
N GLN A 228 3.71 21.87 -2.42
CA GLN A 228 4.22 21.74 -3.78
C GLN A 228 3.10 21.92 -4.79
N ARG A 229 3.42 22.54 -5.93
CA ARG A 229 2.49 22.61 -7.05
C ARG A 229 2.44 21.26 -7.78
N LEU A 230 1.33 21.01 -8.45
CA LEU A 230 1.21 19.96 -9.46
C LEU A 230 1.04 20.65 -10.82
N PRO A 231 1.59 20.08 -11.92
CA PRO A 231 1.33 20.63 -13.25
C PRO A 231 -0.13 20.37 -13.65
N ALA A 232 -0.70 21.17 -14.55
CA ALA A 232 -2.07 20.93 -15.05
C ALA A 232 -2.14 19.71 -16.00
N SER A 233 -1.03 19.39 -16.66
CA SER A 233 -0.92 18.21 -17.53
C SER A 233 0.47 17.60 -17.48
N TRP A 234 0.59 16.34 -17.89
CA TRP A 234 1.87 15.67 -18.11
C TRP A 234 1.80 14.84 -19.39
N ARG A 235 2.71 15.11 -20.34
CA ARG A 235 2.72 14.48 -21.67
C ARG A 235 1.35 14.59 -22.38
N GLY A 236 0.69 15.73 -22.22
CA GLY A 236 -0.63 16.00 -22.77
C GLY A 236 -1.80 15.39 -22.01
N TYR A 237 -1.59 14.58 -20.97
CA TYR A 237 -2.66 14.01 -20.15
C TYR A 237 -3.03 14.94 -18.99
N PRO A 238 -4.33 15.18 -18.72
CA PRO A 238 -4.75 15.97 -17.56
C PRO A 238 -4.25 15.35 -16.26
N VAL A 239 -3.79 16.21 -15.35
CA VAL A 239 -3.35 15.82 -14.01
C VAL A 239 -4.44 16.18 -13.01
N VAL A 240 -4.88 15.18 -12.23
CA VAL A 240 -5.77 15.36 -11.07
C VAL A 240 -4.96 15.31 -9.78
N ASP A 241 -5.40 16.01 -8.74
CA ASP A 241 -4.69 16.04 -7.45
C ASP A 241 -4.99 14.78 -6.62
N GLY A 242 -4.08 13.81 -6.66
CA GLY A 242 -4.19 12.55 -5.92
C GLY A 242 -3.93 12.67 -4.41
N ASP A 243 -3.50 13.82 -3.90
CA ASP A 243 -3.41 14.06 -2.45
C ASP A 243 -4.77 14.50 -1.86
N THR A 244 -5.80 14.80 -2.65
CA THR A 244 -7.13 15.23 -2.16
C THR A 244 -7.92 14.07 -1.56
N THR A 245 -7.99 12.96 -2.28
CA THR A 245 -8.60 11.69 -1.88
C THR A 245 -7.74 10.54 -2.39
N ASP A 246 -7.84 9.36 -1.79
CA ASP A 246 -7.17 8.14 -2.26
C ASP A 246 -8.12 7.22 -3.04
N LEU A 247 -9.42 7.56 -3.09
CA LEU A 247 -10.46 6.82 -3.82
C LEU A 247 -10.26 6.97 -5.33
N ARG A 248 -9.53 6.03 -5.94
CA ARG A 248 -9.19 6.07 -7.37
C ARG A 248 -10.30 5.55 -8.28
N PHE A 249 -11.24 4.77 -7.75
CA PHE A 249 -12.41 4.31 -8.50
C PHE A 249 -13.38 5.46 -8.86
N ASP A 250 -13.33 6.57 -8.10
CA ASP A 250 -14.09 7.79 -8.36
C ASP A 250 -13.39 8.78 -9.31
N ASP A 251 -12.14 8.51 -9.71
CA ASP A 251 -11.41 9.40 -10.62
C ASP A 251 -12.13 9.48 -11.98
N PRO A 252 -12.13 10.64 -12.67
CA PRO A 252 -12.72 10.77 -13.99
C PRO A 252 -12.14 9.76 -15.00
N ARG A 253 -13.00 8.87 -15.51
CA ARG A 253 -12.63 7.84 -16.49
C ARG A 253 -12.76 8.39 -17.91
N GLY A 254 -11.67 8.43 -18.67
CA GLY A 254 -11.77 8.57 -20.13
C GLY A 254 -11.83 7.18 -20.74
N LYS A 255 -12.93 6.84 -21.41
CA LYS A 255 -13.13 5.53 -22.08
C LYS A 255 -11.95 5.10 -22.96
N THR A 256 -11.20 6.07 -23.49
CA THR A 256 -10.03 5.88 -24.36
C THR A 256 -8.78 6.65 -23.89
N ARG A 257 -8.83 7.29 -22.70
CA ARG A 257 -7.77 8.19 -22.26
C ARG A 257 -7.74 8.33 -20.74
N GLY A 258 -6.73 7.75 -20.11
CA GLY A 258 -6.53 7.80 -18.67
C GLY A 258 -6.22 9.20 -18.14
N ARG A 259 -6.06 9.28 -16.83
CA ARG A 259 -5.64 10.48 -16.10
C ARG A 259 -4.31 10.25 -15.39
N VAL A 260 -3.56 11.33 -15.25
CA VAL A 260 -2.40 11.34 -14.35
C VAL A 260 -2.88 11.70 -12.96
N VAL A 261 -2.67 10.80 -12.00
CA VAL A 261 -2.92 11.06 -10.58
C VAL A 261 -1.66 11.70 -10.00
N GLY A 262 -1.66 13.02 -9.91
CA GLY A 262 -0.52 13.79 -9.42
C GLY A 262 -0.36 13.69 -7.92
N LEU A 263 0.80 13.21 -7.46
CA LEU A 263 1.17 13.11 -6.06
C LEU A 263 2.35 14.02 -5.76
N ARG A 264 2.35 14.72 -4.63
CA ARG A 264 3.50 15.55 -4.25
C ARG A 264 4.58 14.72 -3.58
N LEU A 265 5.84 14.91 -3.97
CA LEU A 265 6.99 14.23 -3.37
C LEU A 265 7.03 14.45 -1.86
N LYS A 266 6.91 13.38 -1.07
CA LYS A 266 7.05 13.39 0.38
C LYS A 266 8.43 12.88 0.78
N ALA A 267 9.09 13.61 1.66
CA ALA A 267 10.38 13.23 2.22
C ALA A 267 10.53 13.82 3.62
N HIS A 268 11.21 13.10 4.52
CA HIS A 268 11.42 13.53 5.91
C HIS A 268 12.61 14.50 6.06
N SER A 269 13.56 14.51 5.12
CA SER A 269 14.74 15.37 5.14
C SER A 269 15.10 15.89 3.74
N ASN A 270 15.87 16.97 3.67
CA ASN A 270 16.34 17.51 2.39
C ASN A 270 17.30 16.55 1.68
N LYS A 271 18.09 15.79 2.45
CA LYS A 271 18.98 14.74 1.91
C LYS A 271 18.16 13.64 1.23
N ALA A 272 17.14 13.11 1.91
CA ALA A 272 16.25 12.10 1.34
C ALA A 272 15.51 12.64 0.12
N ARG A 273 15.00 13.89 0.18
CA ARG A 273 14.36 14.54 -0.96
C ARG A 273 15.29 14.59 -2.18
N ARG A 274 16.53 15.05 -2.00
CA ARG A 274 17.52 15.15 -3.07
C ARG A 274 17.77 13.77 -3.70
N SER A 275 18.01 12.75 -2.88
CA SER A 275 18.23 11.39 -3.36
C SER A 275 17.05 10.82 -4.17
N ILE A 276 15.81 11.11 -3.77
CA ILE A 276 14.61 10.69 -4.52
C ILE A 276 14.44 11.46 -5.84
N ILE A 277 14.91 12.72 -5.91
CA ILE A 277 14.92 13.50 -7.14
C ILE A 277 16.01 12.97 -8.09
N GLU A 278 17.23 12.78 -7.58
CA GLU A 278 18.38 12.28 -8.35
C GLU A 278 18.17 10.86 -8.88
N SER A 279 17.40 10.02 -8.19
CA SER A 279 17.03 8.69 -8.69
C SER A 279 16.07 8.73 -9.89
N GLY A 280 15.52 9.91 -10.22
CA GLY A 280 14.52 10.05 -11.27
C GLY A 280 13.14 9.55 -10.89
N PHE A 281 12.90 9.13 -9.63
CA PHE A 281 11.61 8.60 -9.17
C PHE A 281 10.49 9.65 -9.21
N SER A 282 10.84 10.92 -9.00
CA SER A 282 9.89 12.04 -9.11
C SER A 282 10.14 12.89 -10.36
N ILE A 283 9.07 13.49 -10.90
CA ILE A 283 9.11 14.35 -12.07
C ILE A 283 9.07 15.82 -11.64
N LYS A 284 9.93 16.64 -12.23
CA LYS A 284 9.92 18.09 -12.02
C LYS A 284 8.62 18.69 -12.56
N VAL A 285 8.00 19.57 -11.79
CA VAL A 285 6.88 20.37 -12.26
C VAL A 285 7.38 21.35 -13.33
N THR A 286 6.96 21.14 -14.58
CA THR A 286 7.11 22.14 -15.64
C THR A 286 5.94 23.12 -15.59
N ARG A 287 6.20 24.39 -15.91
CA ARG A 287 5.12 25.40 -16.04
C ARG A 287 4.21 25.05 -17.21
#